data_AF-A0A3D4LLA5-F1
#
_entry.id   AF-A0A3D4LLA5-F1
#
_cell.length_a   1.000
_cell.length_b   1.000
_cell.length_c   1.000
_cell.angle_alpha   90.00
_cell.angle_beta   90.00
_cell.angle_gamma   90.00
#
_symmetry.space_group_name_H-M   'P 1'
#
loop_
_entity.id
_entity.type
_entity.pdbx_description
1 polymer ?
#
loop_
_entity_poly.entity_id
_entity_poly.type
_entity_poly.pdbx_seq_one_letter_code
_entity_poly.pdbx_strand_id
1 'polypeptide(L)'
;MDCPFCCLLKNYVGQYLRIGFVCNCDTNDHIYRDGYITRFSFCDNVIKLFDSPTNGEVIFTGCCDNIFEIYLFGNNTPGAAASTEPSEITDIATMVEQRRSLLKSVEGNLQEEETAHE
;
A
#
# COMPACT_ATOMS: atom_id res chain seq x y z
N MET A 1 10.53 -16.00 11.57
CA MET A 1 9.22 -15.55 12.10
C MET A 1 8.35 -15.25 10.91
N ASP A 2 7.06 -15.57 10.98
CA ASP A 2 6.13 -15.19 9.92
C ASP A 2 5.91 -13.68 9.94
N CYS A 3 6.08 -13.04 8.79
CA CYS A 3 5.85 -11.62 8.63
C CYS A 3 4.42 -11.24 9.07
N PRO A 4 4.26 -10.28 10.01
CA PRO A 4 2.94 -9.94 10.56
C PRO A 4 2.00 -9.41 9.47
N PHE A 5 2.54 -8.72 8.48
CA PHE A 5 1.79 -8.22 7.33
C PHE A 5 1.42 -9.30 6.32
N CYS A 6 2.26 -10.33 6.13
CA CYS A 6 1.96 -11.43 5.21
C CYS A 6 0.68 -12.17 5.61
N CYS A 7 0.40 -12.31 6.91
CA CYS A 7 -0.85 -12.94 7.36
C CYS A 7 -2.09 -12.13 6.99
N LEU A 8 -2.03 -10.80 7.17
CA LEU A 8 -3.12 -9.89 6.80
C LEU A 8 -3.32 -9.85 5.28
N LEU A 9 -2.24 -9.65 4.53
CA LEU A 9 -2.26 -9.40 3.09
C LEU A 9 -2.67 -10.62 2.26
N LYS A 10 -2.58 -11.84 2.79
CA LYS A 10 -3.11 -13.04 2.13
C LYS A 10 -4.59 -12.93 1.78
N ASN A 11 -5.37 -12.14 2.52
CA ASN A 11 -6.78 -11.91 2.23
C ASN A 11 -7.03 -10.86 1.12
N TYR A 12 -5.96 -10.25 0.60
CA TYR A 12 -5.99 -9.19 -0.41
C TYR A 12 -5.27 -9.59 -1.70
N VAL A 13 -5.12 -10.90 -1.96
CA VAL A 13 -4.58 -11.41 -3.22
C VAL A 13 -5.40 -10.90 -4.40
N GLY A 14 -4.70 -10.38 -5.42
CA GLY A 14 -5.27 -9.74 -6.60
C GLY A 14 -5.44 -8.23 -6.47
N GLN A 15 -5.22 -7.64 -5.29
CA GLN A 15 -5.39 -6.20 -5.10
C GLN A 15 -4.10 -5.41 -5.33
N TYR A 16 -4.28 -4.16 -5.76
CA TYR A 16 -3.23 -3.17 -5.88
C TYR A 16 -3.07 -2.43 -4.55
N LEU A 17 -1.83 -2.28 -4.09
CA LEU A 17 -1.52 -1.62 -2.82
C LEU A 17 -0.22 -0.82 -2.91
N ARG A 18 0.04 -0.02 -1.87
CA ARG A 18 1.33 0.64 -1.63
C ARG A 18 1.91 0.14 -0.32
N ILE A 19 3.21 -0.15 -0.33
CA ILE A 19 3.99 -0.51 0.86
C ILE A 19 5.00 0.60 1.13
N GLY A 20 5.01 1.10 2.37
CA GLY A 20 6.10 1.91 2.92
C GLY A 20 7.19 1.01 3.48
N PHE A 21 8.43 1.24 3.05
CA PHE A 21 9.57 0.39 3.33
C PHE A 21 10.78 1.22 3.75
N VAL A 22 11.50 0.81 4.80
CA VAL A 22 12.79 1.40 5.18
C VAL A 22 13.89 0.76 4.32
N CYS A 23 14.50 1.53 3.43
CA CYS A 23 15.68 1.09 2.70
C CYS A 23 16.90 1.28 3.61
N ASN A 24 17.53 0.19 4.08
CA ASN A 24 18.82 0.26 4.80
C ASN A 24 20.00 0.56 3.84
N CYS A 25 19.74 1.36 2.82
CA CYS A 25 20.60 1.65 1.71
C CYS A 25 21.26 3.00 2.03
N ASP A 26 22.30 2.98 2.87
CA ASP A 26 23.14 4.10 3.32
C ASP A 26 22.47 5.29 4.07
N THR A 27 21.20 5.61 3.81
CA THR A 27 20.50 6.79 4.36
C THR A 27 19.30 6.47 5.25
N ASN A 28 18.90 5.20 5.37
CA ASN A 28 17.64 4.79 6.02
C ASN A 28 16.42 5.53 5.44
N ASP A 29 16.37 5.65 4.11
CA ASP A 29 15.29 6.36 3.45
C ASP A 29 13.98 5.56 3.50
N HIS A 30 12.89 6.27 3.82
CA HIS A 30 11.53 5.77 3.69
C HIS A 30 11.13 5.81 2.22
N ILE A 31 10.98 4.64 1.61
CA ILE A 31 10.55 4.50 0.22
C ILE A 31 9.15 3.90 0.14
N TYR A 32 8.39 4.33 -0.86
CA TYR A 32 7.10 3.75 -1.19
C TYR A 32 7.18 2.95 -2.47
N ARG A 33 6.50 1.80 -2.49
CA ARG A 33 6.40 0.93 -3.67
C ARG A 33 4.98 0.45 -3.85
N ASP A 34 4.53 0.49 -5.10
CA ASP A 34 3.18 0.16 -5.47
C ASP A 34 3.19 -1.10 -6.35
N GLY A 35 2.14 -1.89 -6.24
CA GLY A 35 1.97 -3.06 -7.10
C GLY A 35 0.87 -3.99 -6.60
N TYR A 36 0.64 -5.03 -7.38
CA TYR A 36 -0.31 -6.07 -7.06
C TYR A 36 0.27 -7.10 -6.11
N ILE A 37 -0.55 -7.53 -5.16
CA ILE A 37 -0.29 -8.73 -4.37
C ILE A 37 -0.85 -9.94 -5.10
N THR A 38 -0.07 -11.01 -5.17
CA THR A 38 -0.49 -12.29 -5.71
C THR A 38 -0.29 -13.39 -4.67
N ARG A 39 -0.77 -14.60 -4.96
CA ARG A 39 -0.46 -15.78 -4.12
C ARG A 39 1.05 -16.04 -3.96
N PHE A 40 1.87 -15.53 -4.88
CA PHE A 40 3.33 -15.66 -4.88
C PHE A 40 4.04 -14.49 -4.21
N SER A 41 3.28 -13.52 -3.67
CA SER A 41 3.83 -12.37 -2.94
C SER A 41 4.47 -12.74 -1.63
N PHE A 42 4.06 -13.85 -1.00
CA PHE A 42 4.47 -14.22 0.35
C PHE A 42 5.41 -15.41 0.32
N CYS A 43 6.69 -15.18 0.56
CA CYS A 43 7.70 -16.23 0.65
C CYS A 43 8.59 -15.93 1.85
N ASP A 44 8.64 -16.85 2.83
CA ASP A 44 9.41 -16.69 4.06
C ASP A 44 9.16 -15.33 4.74
N ASN A 45 10.21 -14.50 4.86
CA ASN A 45 10.15 -13.15 5.44
C ASN A 45 10.23 -12.04 4.37
N VAL A 46 9.93 -12.34 3.11
CA VAL A 46 9.89 -11.35 2.04
C VAL A 46 8.49 -11.18 1.47
N ILE A 47 8.23 -9.95 1.04
CA ILE A 47 7.06 -9.59 0.26
C ILE A 47 7.49 -9.22 -1.18
N LYS A 48 6.72 -9.68 -2.15
CA LYS A 48 6.89 -9.32 -3.57
C LYS A 48 5.67 -8.58 -4.09
N LEU A 49 5.90 -7.53 -4.87
CA LEU A 49 4.85 -6.83 -5.62
C LEU A 49 5.00 -7.13 -7.11
N PHE A 50 3.86 -7.20 -7.79
CA PHE A 50 3.76 -7.53 -9.21
C PHE A 50 3.15 -6.38 -10.01
N ASP A 51 3.48 -6.28 -11.29
CA ASP A 51 2.89 -5.29 -12.20
C ASP A 51 1.44 -5.62 -12.62
N SER A 52 1.04 -6.88 -12.50
CA SER A 52 -0.30 -7.40 -12.83
C SER A 52 -0.81 -8.38 -11.77
N PRO A 53 -2.13 -8.43 -11.50
CA PRO A 53 -2.71 -9.37 -10.55
C PRO A 53 -2.66 -10.83 -11.02
N THR A 54 -2.51 -11.07 -12.34
CA THR A 54 -2.43 -12.41 -12.93
C THR A 54 -1.25 -12.48 -13.89
N ASN A 55 -0.37 -13.47 -13.70
CA ASN A 55 0.85 -13.68 -14.50
C ASN A 55 1.76 -12.45 -14.62
N GLY A 56 1.73 -11.55 -13.63
CA GLY A 56 2.62 -10.39 -13.60
C GLY A 56 4.07 -10.75 -13.30
N GLU A 57 4.97 -9.85 -13.64
CA GLU A 57 6.38 -9.90 -13.26
C GLU A 57 6.62 -9.22 -11.91
N VAL A 58 7.67 -9.65 -11.21
CA VAL A 58 8.05 -9.07 -9.92
C VAL A 58 8.70 -7.70 -10.16
N ILE A 59 8.07 -6.64 -9.67
CA ILE A 59 8.58 -5.26 -9.78
C ILE A 59 9.23 -4.78 -8.48
N PHE A 60 8.95 -5.45 -7.37
CA PHE A 60 9.56 -5.14 -6.08
C PHE A 60 9.67 -6.38 -5.21
N THR A 61 10.76 -6.46 -4.44
CA THR A 61 10.95 -7.46 -3.38
C THR A 61 11.54 -6.77 -2.16
N GLY A 62 10.95 -6.98 -0.98
CA GLY A 62 11.41 -6.39 0.27
C GLY A 62 11.30 -7.35 1.45
N CYS A 63 12.23 -7.24 2.40
CA CYS A 63 12.14 -7.89 3.72
C CYS A 63 11.00 -7.30 4.56
N CYS A 64 10.13 -8.16 5.06
CA CYS A 64 8.99 -7.74 5.87
C CYS A 64 9.34 -6.93 7.12
N ASP A 65 10.52 -7.15 7.71
CA ASP A 65 10.97 -6.45 8.92
C ASP A 65 11.16 -4.93 8.70
N ASN A 66 11.30 -4.52 7.43
CA ASN A 66 11.51 -3.12 7.06
C ASN A 66 10.21 -2.45 6.60
N ILE A 67 9.07 -3.16 6.62
CA ILE A 67 7.77 -2.56 6.30
C ILE A 67 7.31 -1.75 7.50
N PHE A 68 7.05 -0.46 7.32
CA PHE A 68 6.50 0.39 8.38
C PHE A 68 5.03 0.74 8.17
N GLU A 69 4.51 0.67 6.93
CA GLU A 69 3.09 0.89 6.66
C GLU A 69 2.63 0.28 5.33
N ILE A 70 1.31 0.10 5.20
CA ILE A 70 0.66 -0.43 4.00
C ILE A 70 -0.63 0.35 3.73
N TYR A 71 -0.86 0.70 2.47
CA TYR A 71 -2.08 1.33 1.99
C TYR A 71 -2.77 0.42 0.97
N LEU A 72 -4.03 0.09 1.25
CA LEU A 72 -4.88 -0.67 0.34
C LEU A 72 -5.75 0.30 -0.44
N PHE A 73 -5.66 0.27 -1.77
CA PHE A 73 -6.44 1.15 -2.64
C PHE A 73 -7.72 0.44 -3.06
N GLY A 74 -8.77 0.54 -2.23
CA GLY A 74 -10.10 0.01 -2.55
C GLY A 74 -10.99 -0.17 -1.32
N ASN A 75 -12.30 -0.10 -1.52
CA ASN A 75 -13.32 -0.27 -0.47
C ASN A 75 -13.54 -1.75 -0.07
N ASN A 76 -12.55 -2.61 -0.32
CA ASN A 76 -12.76 -4.04 -0.43
C ASN A 76 -12.40 -4.72 0.89
N THR A 77 -13.45 -5.09 1.61
CA THR A 77 -13.40 -5.99 2.75
C THR A 77 -12.66 -7.28 2.40
N PRO A 78 -11.91 -7.87 3.34
CA PRO A 78 -11.27 -9.17 3.13
C PRO A 78 -12.33 -10.19 2.70
N GLY A 79 -12.15 -10.83 1.54
CA GLY A 79 -13.10 -11.82 1.01
C GLY A 79 -14.23 -11.26 0.14
N ALA A 80 -14.25 -9.96 -0.16
CA ALA A 80 -15.06 -9.46 -1.26
C ALA A 80 -14.49 -10.04 -2.57
N ALA A 81 -15.18 -11.06 -3.12
CA ALA A 81 -14.97 -11.48 -4.50
C ALA A 81 -14.96 -10.22 -5.35
N ALA A 82 -13.96 -10.09 -6.23
CA ALA A 82 -13.88 -8.99 -7.18
C ALA A 82 -15.23 -8.84 -7.87
N SER A 83 -16.04 -7.91 -7.38
CA SER A 83 -17.34 -7.62 -7.94
C SER A 83 -17.05 -7.20 -9.37
N THR A 84 -17.58 -7.98 -10.30
CA THR A 84 -17.44 -7.83 -11.75
C THR A 84 -18.28 -6.65 -12.24
N GLU A 85 -18.31 -5.57 -11.47
CA GLU A 85 -18.80 -4.27 -11.88
C GLU A 85 -17.56 -3.41 -12.04
N PRO A 86 -17.37 -2.73 -13.18
CA PRO A 86 -16.29 -1.77 -13.34
C PRO A 86 -16.62 -0.56 -12.47
N SER A 87 -16.46 -0.71 -11.15
CA SER A 87 -16.35 0.43 -10.25
C SER A 87 -15.09 1.13 -10.70
N GLU A 88 -15.27 2.25 -11.42
CA GLU A 88 -14.26 3.13 -11.99
C GLU A 88 -12.88 2.83 -11.44
N ILE A 89 -12.06 2.19 -12.27
CA ILE A 89 -10.61 2.13 -12.05
C ILE A 89 -10.19 3.59 -11.94
N THR A 90 -10.15 4.10 -10.72
CA THR A 90 -9.75 5.45 -10.45
C THR A 90 -8.29 5.48 -10.83
N ASP A 91 -7.96 6.22 -11.87
CA ASP A 91 -6.62 6.32 -12.40
C ASP A 91 -5.62 6.54 -11.24
N ILE A 92 -4.49 5.81 -11.27
CA ILE A 92 -3.50 5.81 -10.18
C ILE A 92 -3.06 7.24 -9.86
N ALA A 93 -2.93 8.10 -10.89
CA ALA A 93 -2.61 9.50 -10.70
C ALA A 93 -3.69 10.26 -9.92
N THR A 94 -4.96 9.94 -10.17
CA THR A 94 -6.11 10.53 -9.47
C THR A 94 -6.16 10.10 -8.00
N MET A 95 -5.87 8.83 -7.71
CA MET A 95 -5.80 8.33 -6.32
C MET A 95 -4.64 8.95 -5.54
N VAL A 96 -3.47 9.10 -6.18
CA VAL A 96 -2.31 9.78 -5.59
C VAL A 96 -2.62 11.26 -5.31
N GLU A 97 -3.32 11.94 -6.21
CA GLU A 97 -3.69 13.34 -6.03
C GLU A 97 -4.77 13.54 -4.95
N GLN A 98 -5.78 12.66 -4.89
CA GLN A 98 -6.75 12.64 -3.80
C GLN A 98 -6.07 12.46 -2.43
N ARG A 99 -5.07 11.58 -2.34
CA ARG A 99 -4.30 11.40 -1.09
C ARG A 99 -3.43 12.61 -0.76
N ARG A 100 -2.78 13.23 -1.75
CA ARG A 100 -2.02 14.47 -1.57
C ARG A 100 -2.92 15.60 -1.05
N SER A 101 -4.13 15.70 -1.60
CA SER A 101 -5.15 16.67 -1.18
C SER A 101 -5.61 16.42 0.26
N LEU A 102 -5.89 15.16 0.61
CA LEU A 102 -6.27 14.78 1.97
C LEU A 102 -5.17 15.08 2.99
N LEU A 103 -3.91 14.75 2.68
CA LEU A 103 -2.76 15.04 3.56
C LEU A 103 -2.59 16.55 3.78
N LYS A 104 -2.68 17.36 2.72
CA LYS A 104 -2.68 18.83 2.85
C LYS A 104 -3.82 19.35 3.70
N SER A 105 -5.01 18.76 3.58
CA SER A 105 -6.17 19.14 4.39
C SER A 105 -5.99 18.82 5.88
N VAL A 106 -5.33 17.71 6.20
CA VAL A 106 -5.01 17.33 7.59
C VAL A 106 -3.90 18.23 8.15
N GLU A 107 -2.87 18.55 7.36
CA GLU A 107 -1.84 19.52 7.75
C GLU A 107 -2.41 20.92 7.98
N GLY A 108 -3.35 21.37 7.14
CA GLY A 108 -4.05 22.65 7.34
C GLY A 108 -4.90 22.69 8.62
N ASN A 109 -5.62 21.60 8.92
CA ASN A 109 -6.40 21.50 10.16
C ASN A 109 -5.53 21.48 11.43
N LEU A 110 -4.33 20.88 11.37
CA LEU A 110 -3.38 20.90 12.49
C LEU A 110 -2.88 22.33 12.79
N GLN A 111 -2.79 23.19 11.78
CA GLN A 111 -2.38 24.59 11.94
C GLN A 111 -3.47 25.49 12.52
N GLU A 112 -4.74 25.19 12.22
CA GLU A 112 -5.90 25.90 12.79
C GLU A 112 -6.21 25.47 14.23
N GLU A 113 -5.97 24.20 14.59
CA GLU A 113 -6.11 23.74 15.98
C GLU A 113 -5.03 24.33 16.91
N GLU A 114 -3.83 24.64 16.41
CA GLU A 114 -2.76 25.28 17.19
C GLU A 114 -3.04 26.77 17.46
N THR A 115 -3.86 27.44 16.64
CA THR A 115 -4.20 28.86 16.78
C THR A 115 -5.55 29.12 17.45
N ALA A 116 -6.39 28.09 17.64
CA ALA A 116 -7.67 28.18 18.34
C ALA A 116 -7.58 27.98 19.88
N HIS A 117 -6.36 27.81 20.42
CA HIS A 117 -6.07 27.60 21.84
C HIS A 117 -5.10 28.65 22.44
N GLU A 118 -5.10 29.87 21.90
CA GLU A 118 -4.59 31.07 22.61
C GLU A 118 -5.73 31.95 23.13
#